data_AF-A0A437NJ83-F1
#
_entry.id   AF-A0A437NJ83-F1
#
_cell.length_a   1.000
_cell.length_b   1.000
_cell.length_c   1.000
_cell.angle_alpha   90.00
_cell.angle_beta   90.00
_cell.angle_gamma   90.00
#
_symmetry.space_group_name_H-M   'P 1'
#
loop_
_entity.id
_entity.type
_entity.pdbx_description
1 polymer ?
#
loop_
_entity_poly.entity_id
_entity_poly.type
_entity_poly.pdbx_seq_one_letter_code
_entity_poly.pdbx_strand_id
1 'polypeptide(L)' 'MKSLLYAVTLVFSFTLPALANPPATFTEAKVVAKQKVYLDQASSAMGDLYCGCKWTWVGKSGGRIDAASCGYQTRKQ' A
#
# COMPACT_ATOMS: atom_id res chain seq x y z
N MET A 1 -18.83 -35.31 1.22
CA MET A 1 -17.38 -35.14 0.94
C MET A 1 -17.06 -33.77 0.36
N LYS A 2 -17.71 -33.33 -0.73
CA LYS A 2 -17.49 -31.99 -1.34
C LYS A 2 -17.74 -30.83 -0.37
N SER A 3 -18.81 -30.88 0.42
CA SER A 3 -19.13 -29.89 1.47
C SER A 3 -18.05 -29.76 2.54
N LEU A 4 -17.41 -30.88 2.92
CA LEU A 4 -16.32 -30.90 3.89
C LEU A 4 -15.06 -30.25 3.30
N LEU A 5 -14.76 -30.54 2.03
CA LEU A 5 -13.66 -29.90 1.30
C LEU A 5 -13.85 -28.39 1.20
N TYR A 6 -15.07 -27.92 0.87
CA TYR A 6 -15.38 -26.48 0.86
C TYR A 6 -15.22 -25.83 2.23
N ALA A 7 -15.65 -26.51 3.30
CA ALA A 7 -15.48 -26.01 4.66
C ALA A 7 -13.99 -25.90 5.05
N VAL A 8 -13.17 -26.89 4.69
CA VAL A 8 -11.71 -26.86 4.94
C VAL A 8 -11.04 -25.73 4.15
N THR A 9 -11.38 -25.55 2.88
CA THR A 9 -10.83 -24.46 2.05
C THR A 9 -11.22 -23.09 2.60
N LEU A 10 -12.46 -22.94 3.07
CA LEU A 10 -12.94 -21.70 3.68
C LEU A 10 -12.15 -21.38 4.96
N VAL A 11 -12.01 -22.34 5.87
CA VAL A 11 -11.26 -22.16 7.12
C VAL A 11 -9.80 -21.79 6.86
N PHE A 12 -9.15 -22.45 5.89
CA PHE A 12 -7.75 -22.16 5.56
C PHE A 12 -7.55 -20.78 4.92
N SER A 13 -8.57 -20.21 4.27
CA SER A 13 -8.48 -18.89 3.64
C SER A 13 -8.46 -17.75 4.67
N PHE A 14 -9.01 -17.95 5.87
CA PHE A 14 -9.11 -16.92 6.92
C PHE A 14 -7.99 -16.95 7.96
N THR A 15 -7.24 -18.05 8.10
CA THR A 15 -6.18 -18.18 9.13
C THR A 15 -4.83 -17.60 8.70
N LEU A 16 -4.57 -17.52 7.39
CA LEU A 16 -3.28 -17.08 6.85
C LEU A 16 -2.87 -15.63 7.23
N PRO A 17 -3.74 -14.60 7.21
CA PRO A 17 -3.31 -13.25 7.57
C PRO A 17 -2.98 -13.09 9.06
N ALA A 18 -3.50 -13.96 9.94
CA ALA A 18 -3.21 -13.92 11.37
C ALA A 18 -1.77 -14.35 11.71
N LEU A 19 -1.06 -15.00 10.79
CA LEU A 19 0.33 -15.43 10.94
C LEU A 19 1.34 -14.47 10.29
N ALA A 20 0.89 -13.31 9.80
CA ALA A 20 1.79 -12.33 9.21
C ALA A 20 2.64 -11.65 10.29
N ASN A 21 3.96 -11.59 10.08
CA ASN A 21 4.86 -10.83 10.95
C ASN A 21 4.68 -9.32 10.67
N PRO A 22 4.26 -8.50 11.64
CA PRO A 22 4.19 -7.07 11.46
C PRO A 22 5.61 -6.48 11.33
N PRO A 23 5.78 -5.33 10.67
CA PRO A 23 7.06 -4.64 10.64
C PRO A 23 7.51 -4.29 12.06
N ALA A 24 8.74 -4.63 12.43
CA ALA A 24 9.28 -4.44 13.78
C ALA A 24 9.75 -3.00 14.04
N THR A 25 9.94 -2.21 12.98
CA THR A 25 10.39 -0.81 13.08
C THR A 25 9.61 0.10 12.16
N PHE A 26 9.61 1.40 12.48
CA PHE A 26 8.99 2.41 11.60
C PHE A 26 9.62 2.44 10.20
N THR A 27 10.94 2.24 10.10
CA THR A 27 11.64 2.19 8.81
C THR A 27 11.17 1.00 7.98
N GLU A 28 11.01 -0.16 8.59
CA GLU A 28 10.47 -1.35 7.93
C GLU A 28 9.01 -1.15 7.53
N ALA A 29 8.19 -0.54 8.40
CA ALA A 29 6.80 -0.24 8.11
C ALA A 29 6.64 0.63 6.86
N LYS A 30 7.51 1.63 6.67
CA LYS A 30 7.53 2.45 5.44
C LYS A 30 7.84 1.63 4.19
N VAL A 31 8.70 0.62 4.28
CA VAL A 31 8.99 -0.28 3.14
C VAL A 31 7.79 -1.16 2.83
N VAL A 32 7.17 -1.75 3.86
CA VAL A 32 5.96 -2.55 3.69
C VAL A 32 4.83 -1.71 3.10
N ALA A 33 4.63 -0.48 3.56
CA ALA A 33 3.64 0.43 3.00
C ALA A 33 3.85 0.66 1.49
N LYS A 34 5.09 0.94 1.06
CA LYS A 34 5.43 1.07 -0.37
C LYS A 34 5.18 -0.23 -1.14
N GLN A 35 5.64 -1.37 -0.64
CA GLN A 35 5.70 -2.61 -1.42
C GLN A 35 4.40 -3.42 -1.42
N LYS A 36 3.58 -3.29 -0.37
CA LYS A 36 2.43 -4.17 -0.12
C LYS A 36 1.09 -3.44 -0.06
N VAL A 37 1.10 -2.13 0.19
CA VAL A 37 -0.15 -1.36 0.36
C VAL A 37 -0.35 -0.37 -0.78
N TYR A 38 0.68 0.40 -1.14
CA TYR A 38 0.55 1.51 -2.09
C TYR A 38 1.28 1.28 -3.42
N LEU A 39 1.85 0.11 -3.65
CA LEU A 39 2.80 -0.14 -4.76
C LEU A 39 2.26 0.33 -6.11
N ASP A 40 1.00 0.01 -6.39
CA ASP A 40 0.26 0.29 -7.61
C ASP A 40 -0.59 1.57 -7.54
N GLN A 41 -0.60 2.25 -6.38
CA GLN A 41 -1.40 3.45 -6.17
C GLN A 41 -0.73 4.72 -6.71
N ALA A 42 0.57 4.66 -7.03
CA ALA A 42 1.37 5.81 -7.44
C ALA A 42 0.84 6.54 -8.69
N SER A 43 0.12 5.83 -9.55
CA SER A 43 -0.51 6.35 -10.76
C SER A 43 -2.03 6.15 -10.78
N SER A 44 -2.64 5.77 -9.65
CA SER A 44 -4.08 5.52 -9.58
C SER A 44 -4.89 6.81 -9.71
N ALA A 45 -6.19 6.67 -9.93
CA ALA A 45 -7.11 7.81 -10.01
C ALA A 45 -7.24 8.57 -8.69
N MET A 46 -6.93 7.93 -7.55
CA MET A 46 -6.95 8.58 -6.23
C MET A 46 -5.78 9.54 -6.05
N GLY A 47 -4.59 9.16 -6.54
CA GLY A 47 -3.35 9.90 -6.30
C GLY A 47 -2.94 9.86 -4.82
N ASP A 48 -2.11 10.82 -4.40
CA ASP A 48 -1.68 10.92 -3.00
C ASP A 48 -2.88 11.11 -2.06
N LEU A 49 -2.65 10.89 -0.77
CA LEU A 49 -3.72 10.79 0.23
C LEU A 49 -4.63 12.04 0.33
N TYR A 50 -4.14 13.22 -0.02
CA TYR A 50 -4.85 14.48 0.26
C TYR A 50 -5.12 15.30 -0.98
N CYS A 51 -4.08 15.57 -1.76
CA CYS A 51 -4.14 16.43 -2.93
C CYS A 51 -4.43 15.64 -4.21
N GLY A 52 -4.36 14.31 -4.15
CA GLY A 52 -4.59 13.43 -5.29
C GLY A 52 -3.51 13.52 -6.35
N CYS A 53 -2.29 13.92 -5.97
CA CYS A 53 -1.18 14.01 -6.90
C CYS A 53 -0.63 12.62 -7.22
N LYS A 54 -0.36 12.34 -8.49
CA LYS A 54 0.45 11.16 -8.85
C LYS A 54 1.84 11.31 -8.26
N TRP A 55 2.53 10.20 -8.03
CA TRP A 55 3.90 10.23 -7.53
C TRP A 55 4.77 9.15 -8.19
N THR A 56 6.09 9.32 -8.07
CA THR A 56 7.05 8.28 -8.42
C THR A 56 7.75 7.78 -7.17
N TRP A 57 7.99 6.47 -7.12
CA TRP A 57 8.72 5.87 -6.02
C TRP A 57 10.21 6.20 -6.11
N VAL A 58 10.80 6.68 -5.01
CA VAL A 58 12.23 7.02 -4.92
C VAL A 58 12.88 6.39 -3.69
N GLY A 59 14.11 5.90 -3.85
CA GLY A 59 14.86 5.25 -2.79
C GLY A 59 14.12 4.07 -2.14
N LYS A 60 14.41 3.85 -0.84
CA LYS A 60 13.94 2.67 -0.09
C LYS A 60 12.42 2.67 0.12
N SER A 61 11.83 3.80 0.51
CA SER A 61 10.39 3.91 0.81
C SER A 61 9.78 5.29 0.53
N GLY A 62 10.54 6.22 -0.06
CA GLY A 62 10.06 7.57 -0.35
C GLY A 62 9.25 7.64 -1.64
N GLY A 63 8.43 8.68 -1.76
CA GLY A 63 7.73 9.05 -2.99
C GLY A 63 7.98 10.53 -3.31
N ARG A 64 8.07 10.87 -4.59
CA ARG A 64 8.11 12.25 -5.07
C ARG A 64 6.86 12.54 -5.89
N ILE A 65 6.03 13.45 -5.41
CA ILE A 65 4.80 13.84 -6.10
C ILE A 65 5.11 14.58 -7.41
N ASP A 66 4.21 14.42 -8.38
CA ASP A 66 4.08 15.28 -9.54
C ASP A 66 3.01 16.33 -9.25
N ALA A 67 3.44 17.52 -8.83
CA ALA A 67 2.54 18.62 -8.49
C ALA A 67 1.67 19.08 -9.67
N ALA A 68 2.16 18.97 -10.90
CA ALA A 68 1.40 19.36 -12.09
C ALA A 68 0.20 18.43 -12.34
N SER A 69 0.30 17.17 -11.92
CA SER A 69 -0.77 16.18 -12.09
C SER A 69 -2.07 16.50 -11.34
N CYS A 70 -1.99 17.35 -10.30
CA CYS A 70 -3.09 17.70 -9.40
C CYS A 70 -3.26 19.23 -9.22
N GLY A 71 -2.41 20.05 -9.85
CA GLY A 71 -2.42 21.51 -9.68
C GLY A 71 -1.91 22.00 -8.32
N TYR A 72 -1.11 21.19 -7.60
CA TYR A 72 -0.60 21.55 -6.29
C TYR A 72 0.37 22.75 -6.35
N GLN A 73 0.19 23.70 -5.42
CA GLN A 73 1.04 24.89 -5.30
C GLN A 73 1.73 24.93 -3.93
N THR A 74 3.06 25.01 -3.94
CA THR A 74 3.84 25.11 -2.71
C THR A 74 3.63 26.45 -2.03
N ARG A 75 3.21 26.42 -0.76
CA ARG A 75 3.09 27.63 0.07
C ARG A 75 4.43 28.02 0.71
N LYS A 76 5.07 27.08 1.41
CA LYS A 76 6.37 27.17 2.11
C LYS A 76 6.73 25.77 2.65
N GLN A 77 8.00 25.43 2.82
CA GLN A 77 8.47 24.21 3.48
C GLN A 77 9.49 24.53 4.57
#